data_AF-A0A532AXK5-F1
#
_entry.id   AF-A0A532AXK5-F1
#
_cell.length_a   1.000
_cell.length_b   1.000
_cell.length_c   1.000
_cell.angle_alpha   90.00
_cell.angle_beta   90.00
_cell.angle_gamma   90.00
#
_symmetry.space_group_name_H-M   'P 1'
#
loop_
_entity.id
_entity.type
_entity.pdbx_description
1 polymer ?
#
loop_
_entity_poly.entity_id
_entity_poly.type
_entity_poly.pdbx_seq_one_letter_code
_entity_poly.pdbx_strand_id
1 'polypeptide(L)'
;MDMKQIKFAQLAVVLGMGLFVVACGGGEGGSEGPVVPPPPAPAEYADKHMPAGWWTDAAKLEEGRKLFIGDTNPDVNCASCHGKDGKPVKAGARDFRKGDRMSLYSDSVWFWRISEGVPNTKMKAWKSKLSDEDRWKLVLFERNFGLAGKAWDNEKKSWVDAASMSAAPAAPAAAPAAAPAAAPAAPAPAGK
;
A
#
# COMPACT_ATOMS: atom_id res chain seq x y z
N MET A 1 -64.23 -40.49 33.09
CA MET A 1 -63.18 -39.63 33.67
C MET A 1 -62.19 -39.28 32.58
N ASP A 2 -62.61 -38.50 31.58
CA ASP A 2 -62.73 -37.02 31.60
C ASP A 2 -61.41 -36.34 31.27
N MET A 3 -61.20 -36.25 29.96
CA MET A 3 -60.25 -35.37 29.30
C MET A 3 -60.80 -33.95 29.32
N LYS A 4 -60.18 -33.06 30.09
CA LYS A 4 -60.59 -31.64 30.17
C LYS A 4 -59.49 -30.73 29.66
N GLN A 5 -59.75 -30.22 28.46
CA GLN A 5 -59.15 -29.07 27.82
C GLN A 5 -59.08 -27.87 28.78
N ILE A 6 -57.92 -27.24 28.90
CA ILE A 6 -57.81 -25.88 29.44
C ILE A 6 -57.13 -25.01 28.39
N LYS A 7 -57.97 -24.19 27.74
CA LYS A 7 -57.58 -23.07 26.90
C LYS A 7 -57.10 -21.94 27.81
N PHE A 8 -55.81 -21.63 27.80
CA PHE A 8 -55.30 -20.34 28.27
C PHE A 8 -54.87 -19.52 27.06
N ALA A 9 -55.81 -18.73 26.57
CA ALA A 9 -55.50 -17.59 25.72
C ALA A 9 -54.78 -16.52 26.55
N GLN A 10 -53.83 -15.84 25.90
CA GLN A 10 -53.27 -14.54 26.25
C GLN A 10 -52.38 -14.47 27.50
N LEU A 11 -51.07 -14.55 27.28
CA LEU A 11 -50.22 -13.41 27.63
C LEU A 11 -49.04 -13.34 26.66
N ALA A 12 -49.13 -12.40 25.72
CA ALA A 12 -48.04 -12.02 24.85
C ALA A 12 -46.93 -11.38 25.70
N VAL A 13 -45.82 -12.11 25.88
CA VAL A 13 -44.54 -11.50 26.23
C VAL A 13 -43.49 -12.17 25.33
N VAL A 14 -43.42 -11.66 24.10
CA VAL A 14 -42.25 -11.80 23.23
C VAL A 14 -41.13 -11.00 23.90
N LEU A 15 -40.44 -11.62 24.87
CA LEU A 15 -39.25 -11.03 25.47
C LEU A 15 -38.02 -11.54 24.72
N GLY A 16 -37.37 -10.63 23.98
CA GLY A 16 -35.92 -10.70 23.83
C GLY A 16 -35.36 -11.30 22.54
N MET A 17 -36.04 -11.21 21.40
CA MET A 17 -35.35 -11.22 20.11
C MET A 17 -34.80 -9.82 19.86
N GLY A 18 -33.51 -9.60 20.07
CA GLY A 18 -32.92 -8.30 19.77
C GLY A 18 -31.54 -7.98 20.32
N LEU A 19 -30.64 -8.95 20.52
CA LEU A 19 -29.21 -8.64 20.55
C LEU A 19 -28.67 -8.76 19.12
N PHE A 20 -29.08 -7.81 18.27
CA PHE A 20 -28.47 -7.64 16.96
C PHE A 20 -27.04 -7.16 17.18
N VAL A 21 -26.12 -7.97 16.70
CA VAL A 21 -24.68 -7.77 16.69
C VAL A 21 -24.36 -6.41 16.08
N VAL A 22 -24.01 -5.43 16.92
CA VAL A 22 -23.30 -4.22 16.46
C VAL A 22 -21.84 -4.62 16.26
N ALA A 23 -21.55 -5.18 15.09
CA ALA A 23 -20.19 -5.34 14.58
C ALA A 23 -19.97 -4.39 13.39
N CYS A 24 -20.18 -3.08 13.62
CA CYS A 24 -19.61 -2.05 12.77
C CYS A 24 -18.36 -1.51 13.49
N GLY A 25 -17.25 -2.22 13.34
CA GLY A 25 -16.01 -1.85 14.02
C GLY A 25 -14.83 -2.76 13.69
N GLY A 26 -14.76 -3.29 12.47
CA GLY A 26 -13.54 -3.90 11.95
C GLY A 26 -12.52 -2.80 11.70
N GLY A 27 -11.79 -2.39 12.73
CA GLY A 27 -10.81 -1.31 12.64
C GLY A 27 -9.71 -1.66 11.64
N GLU A 28 -9.64 -0.93 10.53
CA GLU A 28 -8.54 -1.03 9.57
C GLU A 28 -7.22 -0.42 10.07
N GLY A 29 -7.24 0.13 11.29
CA GLY A 29 -6.07 0.66 11.99
C GLY A 29 -5.34 -0.42 12.79
N GLY A 30 -4.01 -0.39 12.75
CA GLY A 30 -3.15 -1.18 13.64
C GLY A 30 -2.52 -2.41 13.05
N SER A 31 -1.26 -2.67 13.42
CA SER A 31 -0.48 -3.85 13.07
C SER A 31 -0.92 -5.13 13.80
N GLU A 32 -1.72 -5.03 14.85
CA GLU A 32 -2.25 -6.16 15.62
C GLU A 32 -3.71 -6.48 15.25
N GLY A 33 -4.06 -7.78 15.28
CA GLY A 33 -5.41 -8.27 15.00
C GLY A 33 -5.45 -9.30 13.85
N PRO A 34 -6.63 -9.85 13.54
CA PRO A 34 -6.81 -10.77 12.43
C PRO A 34 -6.35 -10.17 11.09
N VAL A 35 -5.88 -11.02 10.18
CA VAL A 35 -5.57 -10.63 8.80
C VAL A 35 -6.87 -10.77 8.00
N VAL A 36 -7.57 -9.65 7.82
CA VAL A 36 -8.81 -9.57 7.03
C VAL A 36 -8.62 -8.61 5.87
N PRO A 37 -9.28 -8.84 4.73
CA PRO A 37 -9.19 -7.93 3.59
C PRO A 37 -9.76 -6.55 3.96
N PRO A 38 -9.19 -5.46 3.41
CA PRO A 38 -9.76 -4.13 3.59
C PRO A 38 -11.12 -4.03 2.87
N PRO A 39 -11.97 -3.06 3.26
CA PRO A 39 -13.08 -2.65 2.41
C PRO A 39 -12.56 -2.21 1.03
N PRO A 40 -13.34 -2.44 -0.02
CA PRO A 40 -13.00 -1.95 -1.35
C PRO A 40 -12.95 -0.42 -1.38
N ALA A 41 -12.14 0.13 -2.27
CA ALA A 41 -12.12 1.57 -2.51
C ALA A 41 -13.50 2.02 -3.02
N PRO A 42 -14.00 3.21 -2.59
CA PRO A 42 -15.25 3.74 -3.10
C PRO A 42 -15.12 4.11 -4.58
N ALA A 43 -16.25 4.31 -5.26
CA ALA A 43 -16.32 4.49 -6.72
C ALA A 43 -15.37 5.57 -7.27
N GLU A 44 -15.16 6.68 -6.55
CA GLU A 44 -14.21 7.75 -6.96
C GLU A 44 -12.75 7.26 -7.09
N TYR A 45 -12.40 6.18 -6.38
CA TYR A 45 -11.06 5.62 -6.31
C TYR A 45 -10.94 4.24 -6.95
N ALA A 46 -12.05 3.52 -7.17
CA ALA A 46 -12.06 2.13 -7.61
C ALA A 46 -11.30 1.91 -8.93
N ASP A 47 -11.36 2.88 -9.85
CA ASP A 47 -10.72 2.83 -11.18
C ASP A 47 -9.36 3.55 -11.23
N LYS A 48 -8.87 4.07 -10.09
CA LYS A 48 -7.56 4.72 -10.01
C LYS A 48 -6.48 3.65 -9.83
N HIS A 49 -5.50 3.64 -10.73
CA HIS A 49 -4.42 2.68 -10.72
C HIS A 49 -3.05 3.33 -10.82
N MET A 50 -2.04 2.59 -10.39
CA MET A 50 -0.65 2.99 -10.58
C MET A 50 -0.41 3.33 -12.06
N PRO A 51 0.18 4.49 -12.39
CA PRO A 51 0.45 4.84 -13.77
C PRO A 51 1.34 3.80 -14.47
N ALA A 52 1.12 3.62 -15.78
CA ALA A 52 1.84 2.63 -16.57
C ALA A 52 3.36 2.85 -16.49
N GLY A 53 4.12 1.76 -16.31
CA GLY A 53 5.58 1.77 -16.23
C GLY A 53 6.16 2.16 -14.87
N TRP A 54 5.36 2.60 -13.90
CA TRP A 54 5.89 3.11 -12.62
C TRP A 54 6.34 2.02 -11.65
N TRP A 55 5.76 0.82 -11.76
CA TRP A 55 6.07 -0.28 -10.85
C TRP A 55 7.55 -0.71 -10.82
N THR A 56 8.32 -0.33 -11.84
CA THR A 56 9.75 -0.59 -12.00
C THR A 56 10.58 0.69 -12.12
N ASP A 57 9.98 1.87 -11.92
CA ASP A 57 10.65 3.17 -12.04
C ASP A 57 11.42 3.51 -10.76
N ALA A 58 12.75 3.41 -10.83
CA ALA A 58 13.64 3.69 -9.71
C ALA A 58 13.66 5.17 -9.29
N ALA A 59 13.45 6.11 -10.24
CA ALA A 59 13.44 7.53 -9.94
C ALA A 59 12.17 7.90 -9.16
N LYS A 60 11.01 7.39 -9.58
CA LYS A 60 9.74 7.59 -8.86
C LYS A 60 9.75 6.93 -7.49
N LEU A 61 10.39 5.77 -7.35
CA LEU A 61 10.60 5.12 -6.06
C LEU A 61 11.42 6.00 -5.11
N GLU A 62 12.52 6.57 -5.60
CA GLU A 62 13.39 7.47 -4.85
C GLU A 62 12.69 8.77 -4.43
N GLU A 63 11.88 9.37 -5.33
CA GLU A 63 11.03 10.52 -5.02
C GLU A 63 9.99 10.18 -3.94
N GLY A 64 9.35 9.02 -4.05
CA GLY A 64 8.39 8.51 -3.05
C GLY A 64 9.01 8.33 -1.67
N ARG A 65 10.25 7.81 -1.60
CA ARG A 65 10.99 7.71 -0.34
C ARG A 65 11.23 9.08 0.31
N LYS A 66 11.65 10.10 -0.46
CA LYS A 66 11.87 11.46 0.06
C LYS A 66 10.59 12.06 0.62
N LEU A 67 9.46 11.87 -0.06
CA LEU A 67 8.14 12.25 0.44
C LEU A 67 7.80 11.50 1.74
N PHE A 68 8.01 10.18 1.77
CA PHE A 68 7.65 9.33 2.91
C PHE A 68 8.38 9.71 4.20
N ILE A 69 9.66 10.11 4.10
CA ILE A 69 10.47 10.53 5.26
C ILE A 69 10.33 12.03 5.60
N GLY A 70 9.59 12.79 4.79
CA GLY A 70 9.37 14.23 4.97
C GLY A 70 10.50 15.13 4.47
N ASP A 71 11.39 14.63 3.61
CA ASP A 71 12.48 15.43 3.02
C ASP A 71 11.94 16.44 1.99
N THR A 72 10.96 16.04 1.18
CA THR A 72 10.35 16.92 0.16
C THR A 72 9.35 17.92 0.77
N ASN A 73 8.61 17.48 1.79
CA ASN A 73 7.63 18.29 2.50
C ASN A 73 7.60 17.87 3.99
N PRO A 74 8.14 18.68 4.92
CA PRO A 74 8.24 18.30 6.33
C PRO A 74 6.88 18.14 7.03
N ASP A 75 5.82 18.75 6.47
CA ASP A 75 4.45 18.56 6.97
C ASP A 75 3.88 17.18 6.66
N VAL A 76 4.49 16.47 5.71
CA VAL A 76 4.11 15.12 5.25
C VAL A 76 5.22 14.17 5.63
N ASN A 77 5.11 13.57 6.82
CA ASN A 77 6.12 12.64 7.31
C ASN A 77 5.47 11.31 7.74
N CYS A 78 5.31 10.41 6.78
CA CYS A 78 4.74 9.07 6.98
C CYS A 78 5.61 8.23 7.93
N ALA A 79 6.93 8.33 7.79
CA ALA A 79 7.91 7.63 8.63
C ALA A 79 7.80 7.97 10.12
N SER A 80 7.27 9.13 10.49
CA SER A 80 7.03 9.52 11.89
C SER A 80 6.06 8.60 12.65
N CYS A 81 5.28 7.79 11.93
CA CYS A 81 4.37 6.79 12.49
C CYS A 81 4.71 5.38 11.99
N HIS A 82 5.01 5.24 10.70
CA HIS A 82 5.24 3.96 10.03
C HIS A 82 6.70 3.48 10.03
N GLY A 83 7.63 4.31 10.51
CA GLY A 83 9.06 4.04 10.53
C GLY A 83 9.72 4.16 9.15
N LYS A 84 11.00 4.55 9.12
CA LYS A 84 11.77 4.69 7.87
C LYS A 84 12.01 3.35 7.16
N ASP A 85 11.95 2.26 7.92
CA ASP A 85 12.10 0.86 7.50
C ASP A 85 10.75 0.14 7.33
N GLY A 86 9.63 0.86 7.41
CA GLY A 86 8.28 0.30 7.35
C GLY A 86 7.84 -0.41 8.63
N LYS A 87 8.68 -0.42 9.69
CA LYS A 87 8.33 -0.89 11.03
C LYS A 87 7.65 0.24 11.81
N PRO A 88 6.42 0.05 12.31
CA PRO A 88 5.70 1.12 12.98
C PRO A 88 6.44 1.57 14.25
N VAL A 89 6.58 2.88 14.41
CA VAL A 89 7.15 3.53 15.59
C VAL A 89 6.08 4.11 16.52
N LYS A 90 4.82 4.14 16.06
CA LYS A 90 3.66 4.51 16.88
C LYS A 90 2.64 3.36 16.92
N ALA A 91 2.06 3.16 18.09
CA ALA A 91 0.98 2.19 18.28
C ALA A 91 -0.19 2.50 17.33
N GLY A 92 -0.75 1.45 16.72
CA GLY A 92 -1.84 1.57 15.76
C GLY A 92 -1.43 1.93 14.33
N ALA A 93 -0.16 2.24 14.08
CA ALA A 93 0.34 2.38 12.70
C ALA A 93 0.45 1.01 12.02
N ARG A 94 0.32 0.99 10.69
CA ARG A 94 0.43 -0.23 9.89
C ARG A 94 1.91 -0.62 9.74
N ASP A 95 2.23 -1.90 9.98
CA ASP A 95 3.51 -2.51 9.61
C ASP A 95 3.48 -2.94 8.14
N PHE A 96 4.18 -2.19 7.29
CA PHE A 96 4.22 -2.42 5.85
C PHE A 96 5.06 -3.65 5.45
N ARG A 97 5.83 -4.21 6.38
CA ARG A 97 6.67 -5.40 6.13
C ARG A 97 5.87 -6.69 6.18
N LYS A 98 4.62 -6.64 6.65
CA LYS A 98 3.71 -7.79 6.72
C LYS A 98 3.10 -8.07 5.34
N GLY A 99 3.92 -8.63 4.44
CA GLY A 99 3.57 -8.92 3.04
C GLY A 99 2.20 -9.56 2.85
N ASP A 100 1.90 -10.66 3.55
CA ASP A 100 0.61 -11.37 3.44
C ASP A 100 -0.61 -10.50 3.73
N ARG A 101 -0.46 -9.53 4.64
CA ARG A 101 -1.52 -8.57 4.94
C ARG A 101 -1.56 -7.46 3.89
N MET A 102 -0.38 -6.95 3.50
CA MET A 102 -0.25 -5.88 2.50
C MET A 102 -0.75 -6.31 1.13
N SER A 103 -0.63 -7.59 0.78
CA SER A 103 -1.14 -8.14 -0.47
C SER A 103 -2.67 -8.17 -0.57
N LEU A 104 -3.40 -7.98 0.54
CA LEU A 104 -4.86 -7.94 0.52
C LEU A 104 -5.43 -6.60 0.01
N TYR A 105 -4.60 -5.57 -0.01
CA TYR A 105 -4.99 -4.24 -0.40
C TYR A 105 -4.60 -4.02 -1.87
N SER A 106 -5.56 -3.62 -2.71
CA SER A 106 -5.29 -3.20 -4.10
C SER A 106 -4.57 -1.86 -4.15
N ASP A 107 -3.90 -1.57 -5.26
CA ASP A 107 -3.25 -0.27 -5.47
C ASP A 107 -4.21 0.93 -5.26
N SER A 108 -5.45 0.80 -5.73
CA SER A 108 -6.52 1.78 -5.53
C SER A 108 -6.89 1.98 -4.06
N VAL A 109 -6.89 0.92 -3.24
CA VAL A 109 -7.16 1.03 -1.80
C VAL A 109 -6.00 1.73 -1.10
N TRP A 110 -4.74 1.43 -1.45
CA TRP A 110 -3.59 2.15 -0.87
C TRP A 110 -3.68 3.64 -1.19
N PHE A 111 -3.90 3.98 -2.45
CA PHE A 111 -4.03 5.35 -2.90
C PHE A 111 -5.20 6.08 -2.20
N TRP A 112 -6.33 5.41 -2.04
CA TRP A 112 -7.47 5.94 -1.28
C TRP A 112 -7.12 6.21 0.18
N ARG A 113 -6.44 5.27 0.86
CA ARG A 113 -6.06 5.44 2.28
C ARG A 113 -5.05 6.56 2.49
N ILE A 114 -4.14 6.79 1.54
CA ILE A 114 -3.27 7.97 1.59
C ILE A 114 -4.08 9.24 1.33
N SER A 115 -5.03 9.20 0.41
CA SER A 115 -5.83 10.38 0.04
C SER A 115 -6.75 10.83 1.17
N GLU A 116 -7.53 9.92 1.76
CA GLU A 116 -8.61 10.21 2.70
C GLU A 116 -8.26 9.86 4.17
N GLY A 117 -7.12 9.24 4.40
CA GLY A 117 -6.76 8.70 5.72
C GLY A 117 -7.54 7.43 6.06
N VAL A 118 -7.46 7.04 7.33
CA VAL A 118 -8.21 5.89 7.84
C VAL A 118 -9.12 6.36 8.98
N PRO A 119 -10.46 6.29 8.81
CA PRO A 119 -11.41 6.69 9.84
C PRO A 119 -11.13 6.03 11.19
N ASN A 120 -11.38 6.76 12.28
CA ASN A 120 -11.16 6.29 13.66
C ASN A 120 -9.70 5.90 13.99
N THR A 121 -8.73 6.42 13.25
CA THR A 121 -7.30 6.23 13.53
C THR A 121 -6.57 7.57 13.61
N LYS A 122 -5.24 7.53 13.82
CA LYS A 122 -4.37 8.71 13.73
C LYS A 122 -3.87 9.01 12.31
N MET A 123 -4.18 8.15 11.33
CA MET A 123 -3.76 8.34 9.94
C MET A 123 -4.62 9.41 9.27
N LYS A 124 -4.01 10.55 8.96
CA LYS A 124 -4.66 11.72 8.37
C LYS A 124 -4.84 11.56 6.85
N ALA A 125 -5.76 12.34 6.30
CA ALA A 125 -5.92 12.54 4.87
C ALA A 125 -4.79 13.42 4.32
N TRP A 126 -4.27 13.09 3.13
CA TRP A 126 -3.19 13.84 2.47
C TRP A 126 -3.58 14.47 1.14
N LYS A 127 -4.83 14.27 0.65
CA LYS A 127 -5.32 14.81 -0.63
C LYS A 127 -5.16 16.32 -0.79
N SER A 128 -5.25 17.09 0.31
CA SER A 128 -5.09 18.55 0.29
C SER A 128 -3.64 19.04 0.34
N LYS A 129 -2.67 18.16 0.65
CA LYS A 129 -1.25 18.50 0.80
C LYS A 129 -0.35 17.90 -0.28
N LEU A 130 -0.84 16.89 -0.98
CA LEU A 130 -0.09 16.14 -1.98
C LEU A 130 -0.88 16.07 -3.28
N SER A 131 -0.17 16.19 -4.41
CA SER A 131 -0.73 15.91 -5.72
C SER A 131 -1.10 14.42 -5.87
N ASP A 132 -1.94 14.06 -6.85
CA ASP A 132 -2.19 12.65 -7.19
C ASP A 132 -0.87 11.94 -7.56
N GLU A 133 0.04 12.65 -8.24
CA GLU A 133 1.35 12.12 -8.63
C GLU A 133 2.18 11.72 -7.39
N ASP A 134 2.25 12.59 -6.38
CA ASP A 134 3.03 12.33 -5.17
C ASP A 134 2.41 11.23 -4.31
N ARG A 135 1.08 11.14 -4.26
CA ARG A 135 0.40 10.04 -3.57
C ARG A 135 0.67 8.69 -4.26
N TRP A 136 0.78 8.65 -5.58
CA TRP A 136 1.20 7.42 -6.29
C TRP A 136 2.66 7.04 -6.02
N LYS A 137 3.57 8.02 -5.93
CA LYS A 137 4.96 7.75 -5.53
C LYS A 137 5.04 7.17 -4.11
N LEU A 138 4.18 7.64 -3.20
CA LEU A 138 4.06 7.04 -1.87
C LEU A 138 3.58 5.59 -1.94
N VAL A 139 2.53 5.27 -2.71
CA VAL A 139 2.08 3.88 -2.91
C VAL A 139 3.23 3.01 -3.46
N LEU A 140 3.95 3.51 -4.46
CA LEU A 140 5.09 2.82 -5.06
C LEU A 140 6.18 2.52 -4.02
N PHE A 141 6.50 3.49 -3.17
CA PHE A 141 7.52 3.33 -2.14
C PHE A 141 7.07 2.46 -0.97
N GLU A 142 5.88 2.68 -0.42
CA GLU A 142 5.35 1.93 0.72
C GLU A 142 5.24 0.43 0.40
N ARG A 143 4.84 0.09 -0.84
CA ARG A 143 4.82 -1.28 -1.36
C ARG A 143 6.17 -1.98 -1.15
N ASN A 144 7.29 -1.28 -1.29
CA ASN A 144 8.62 -1.86 -1.29
C ASN A 144 9.00 -2.54 0.04
N PHE A 145 8.33 -2.20 1.16
CA PHE A 145 8.63 -2.80 2.46
C PHE A 145 8.20 -4.27 2.60
N GLY A 146 7.09 -4.67 1.96
CA GLY A 146 6.53 -6.01 2.09
C GLY A 146 6.19 -6.70 0.77
N LEU A 147 6.23 -5.94 -0.34
CA LEU A 147 5.82 -6.36 -1.69
C LEU A 147 6.85 -5.86 -2.73
N ALA A 148 8.13 -5.83 -2.36
CA ALA A 148 9.23 -5.50 -3.27
C ALA A 148 9.14 -6.36 -4.54
N GLY A 149 9.28 -5.72 -5.71
CA GLY A 149 9.17 -6.41 -7.00
C GLY A 149 7.76 -6.91 -7.38
N LYS A 150 6.69 -6.64 -6.61
CA LYS A 150 5.31 -7.05 -6.96
C LYS A 150 4.41 -5.95 -7.51
N ALA A 151 3.83 -6.08 -8.69
CA ALA A 151 2.85 -5.12 -9.21
C ALA A 151 1.40 -5.59 -9.00
N TRP A 152 0.46 -4.67 -8.83
CA TRP A 152 -0.96 -5.02 -8.77
C TRP A 152 -1.51 -5.25 -10.18
N ASP A 153 -2.13 -6.41 -10.39
CA ASP A 153 -2.81 -6.79 -11.62
C ASP A 153 -4.33 -6.59 -11.46
N ASN A 154 -4.89 -5.71 -12.29
CA ASN A 154 -6.30 -5.31 -12.22
C ASN A 154 -7.27 -6.38 -12.70
N GLU A 155 -6.84 -7.29 -13.57
CA GLU A 155 -7.67 -8.38 -14.07
C GLU A 155 -7.68 -9.52 -13.07
N LYS A 156 -6.50 -9.88 -12.55
CA LYS A 156 -6.32 -10.97 -11.58
C LYS A 156 -6.66 -10.57 -10.14
N LYS A 157 -6.89 -9.28 -9.88
CA LYS A 157 -7.13 -8.71 -8.54
C LYS A 157 -6.13 -9.22 -7.50
N SER A 158 -4.85 -9.24 -7.89
CA SER A 158 -3.77 -9.79 -7.07
C SER A 158 -2.42 -9.18 -7.42
N TRP A 159 -1.48 -9.30 -6.48
CA TRP A 159 -0.10 -8.88 -6.67
C TRP A 159 0.69 -9.94 -7.45
N VAL A 160 1.22 -9.56 -8.61
CA VAL A 160 2.03 -10.40 -9.50
C VAL A 160 3.46 -9.90 -9.57
N ASP A 161 4.34 -10.60 -10.28
CA ASP A 161 5.71 -10.13 -10.49
C ASP A 161 5.75 -8.88 -11.37
N ALA A 162 6.41 -7.80 -10.92
CA ALA A 162 6.42 -6.52 -11.64
C ALA A 162 7.21 -6.59 -12.95
N ALA A 163 8.22 -7.45 -13.06
CA ALA A 163 8.95 -7.62 -14.31
C ALA A 163 8.05 -8.25 -15.39
N SER A 164 7.09 -9.09 -14.99
CA SER A 164 6.09 -9.65 -15.90
C SER A 164 5.10 -8.61 -16.48
N MET A 165 4.91 -7.48 -15.79
CA MET A 165 4.04 -6.38 -16.24
C MET A 165 4.78 -5.29 -17.04
N SER A 166 6.11 -5.24 -16.94
CA SER A 166 6.95 -4.26 -17.64
C SER A 166 7.47 -4.76 -18.99
N ALA A 167 7.18 -6.01 -19.36
CA ALA A 167 7.61 -6.62 -20.62
C ALA A 167 6.76 -6.16 -21.82
N ALA A 168 7.04 -4.94 -22.31
CA ALA A 168 7.14 -4.72 -23.76
C ALA A 168 8.43 -5.41 -24.25
N PRO A 169 8.55 -5.89 -25.51
CA PRO A 169 9.65 -6.77 -25.90
C PRO A 169 10.98 -6.03 -25.69
N ALA A 170 11.83 -6.61 -24.85
CA ALA A 170 13.20 -6.16 -24.70
C ALA A 170 13.87 -6.24 -26.07
N ALA A 171 14.20 -5.09 -26.65
CA ALA A 171 15.25 -5.04 -27.65
C ALA A 171 16.49 -5.75 -27.05
N PRO A 172 17.15 -6.65 -27.78
CA PRO A 172 18.25 -7.42 -27.23
C PRO A 172 19.31 -6.46 -26.68
N ALA A 173 19.69 -6.70 -25.42
CA ALA A 173 20.71 -5.94 -24.73
C ALA A 173 21.94 -5.80 -25.63
N ALA A 174 22.24 -4.57 -26.03
CA ALA A 174 23.50 -4.26 -26.68
C ALA A 174 24.63 -4.67 -25.73
N ALA A 175 25.51 -5.54 -26.23
CA ALA A 175 26.70 -5.98 -25.51
C ALA A 175 27.49 -4.77 -24.96
N PRO A 176 28.13 -4.90 -23.78
CA PRO A 176 28.89 -3.80 -23.21
C PRO A 176 30.04 -3.40 -24.16
N ALA A 177 30.04 -2.14 -24.55
CA ALA A 177 31.16 -1.53 -25.26
C ALA A 177 32.42 -1.66 -24.40
N ALA A 178 33.46 -2.23 -24.99
CA ALA A 178 34.78 -2.35 -24.37
C ALA A 178 35.29 -0.97 -23.93
N ALA A 179 35.85 -0.91 -22.72
CA ALA A 179 36.53 0.26 -22.20
C ALA A 179 37.70 0.67 -23.13
N PRO A 180 37.90 1.97 -23.41
CA PRO A 180 39.07 2.39 -24.17
C PRO A 180 40.34 2.15 -23.36
N ALA A 181 41.32 1.52 -24.01
CA ALA A 181 42.65 1.29 -23.48
C ALA A 181 43.34 2.62 -23.12
N ALA A 182 44.02 2.63 -21.97
CA ALA A 182 44.87 3.74 -21.55
C ALA A 182 46.00 3.99 -22.56
N ALA A 183 46.19 5.26 -22.94
CA ALA A 183 47.31 5.71 -23.76
C ALA A 183 48.65 5.53 -23.02
N PRO A 184 49.75 5.16 -23.71
CA PRO A 184 51.06 5.04 -23.08
C PRO A 184 51.67 6.42 -22.79
N ALA A 185 52.43 6.49 -21.70
CA ALA A 185 53.14 7.66 -21.20
C ALA A 185 54.20 8.18 -22.19
N ALA A 186 54.34 9.50 -22.25
CA ALA A 186 55.37 10.20 -23.02
C ALA A 186 56.77 10.00 -22.39
N PRO A 187 57.85 9.88 -23.19
CA PRO A 187 59.21 9.78 -22.66
C PRO A 187 59.77 11.16 -22.24
N ALA A 188 60.61 11.14 -21.21
CA ALA A 188 61.30 12.31 -20.65
C ALA A 188 62.30 12.94 -21.64
N PRO A 189 62.55 14.27 -21.57
CA PRO A 189 63.51 14.92 -22.46
C PRO A 189 64.96 14.65 -22.05
N ALA A 190 65.81 14.37 -23.05
CA ALA A 190 67.25 14.26 -22.91
C ALA A 190 67.90 15.65 -22.77
N GLY A 191 68.68 15.83 -21.71
CA GLY A 191 69.52 17.02 -21.50
C GLY A 191 70.83 16.95 -22.30
N LYS A 192 71.35 18.14 -22.63
CA LYS A 192 72.71 18.35 -23.13
C LYS A 192 73.70 18.43 -21.98
#